data_AF-A0A6M0J6Y0-F1
#
_entry.id   AF-A0A6M0J6Y0-F1
#
_cell.length_a   1.000
_cell.length_b   1.000
_cell.length_c   1.000
_cell.angle_alpha   90.00
_cell.angle_beta   90.00
_cell.angle_gamma   90.00
#
_symmetry.space_group_name_H-M   'P 1'
#
loop_
_entity.id
_entity.type
_entity.pdbx_description
1 polymer ?
#
loop_
_entity_poly.entity_id
_entity_poly.type
_entity_poly.pdbx_seq_one_letter_code
_entity_poly.pdbx_strand_id
1 'polypeptide(L)'
;MNHNKNLESGELSCKLQAIATVVYDAVQGCEGETVALLAMLRQLEQLHREIRDGVFQESLPVNRRQLYSLLKDIESEGGWPYIERMRLQAFLANLPQEASPENSREVLESDRSFAD
;
A
#
# COMPACT_ATOMS: atom_id res chain seq x y z
N MET A 1 26.91 6.48 -30.05
CA MET A 1 25.45 6.67 -30.02
C MET A 1 24.91 6.62 -28.57
N ASN A 2 25.50 7.38 -27.64
CA ASN A 2 25.19 7.26 -26.19
C ASN A 2 24.47 8.50 -25.61
N HIS A 3 24.34 9.58 -26.38
CA HIS A 3 23.76 10.83 -25.89
C HIS A 3 22.23 10.83 -25.87
N ASN A 4 21.58 9.97 -26.67
CA ASN A 4 20.12 9.90 -26.75
C ASN A 4 19.48 9.22 -25.52
N LYS A 5 20.04 8.10 -25.05
CA LYS A 5 19.52 7.36 -23.90
C LYS A 5 19.58 8.15 -22.58
N ASN A 6 20.56 9.04 -22.46
CA ASN A 6 20.72 9.89 -21.27
C ASN A 6 19.63 10.98 -21.21
N LEU A 7 19.28 11.56 -22.37
CA LEU A 7 18.19 12.53 -22.50
C LEU A 7 16.82 11.90 -22.22
N GLU A 8 16.55 10.71 -22.77
CA GLU A 8 15.32 9.96 -22.48
C GLU A 8 15.19 9.58 -20.99
N SER A 9 16.33 9.25 -20.36
CA SER A 9 16.37 8.95 -18.92
C SER A 9 16.12 10.20 -18.06
N GLY A 10 16.63 11.36 -18.48
CA GLY A 10 16.36 12.65 -17.84
C GLY A 10 14.90 13.08 -17.97
N GLU A 11 14.32 12.95 -19.17
CA GLU A 11 12.91 13.28 -19.42
C GLU A 11 11.96 12.39 -18.60
N LEU A 12 12.24 11.08 -18.56
CA LEU A 12 11.48 10.13 -17.74
C LEU A 12 11.57 10.49 -16.25
N SER A 13 12.77 10.81 -15.76
CA SER A 13 12.98 11.23 -14.37
C SER A 13 12.15 12.49 -14.03
N CYS A 14 12.13 13.49 -14.91
CA CYS A 14 11.30 14.68 -14.73
C CYS A 14 9.80 14.34 -14.70
N LYS A 15 9.32 13.44 -15.56
CA LYS A 15 7.91 13.00 -15.58
C LYS A 15 7.54 12.26 -14.28
N LEU A 16 8.40 11.36 -13.81
CA LEU A 16 8.18 10.64 -12.55
C LEU A 16 8.15 11.60 -11.36
N GLN A 17 9.05 12.59 -11.33
CA GLN A 17 9.04 13.61 -10.29
C GLN A 17 7.75 14.44 -10.31
N ALA A 18 7.26 14.82 -11.50
CA ALA A 18 6.01 15.56 -11.62
C ALA A 18 4.81 14.74 -11.12
N ILE A 19 4.75 13.44 -11.43
CA ILE A 19 3.72 12.53 -10.91
C ILE A 19 3.79 12.49 -9.38
N ALA A 20 4.99 12.31 -8.81
CA ALA A 20 5.18 12.27 -7.37
C ALA A 20 4.68 13.56 -6.70
N THR A 21 5.04 14.73 -7.24
CA THR A 21 4.57 16.03 -6.74
C THR A 21 3.04 16.12 -6.74
N VAL A 22 2.38 15.78 -7.85
CA VAL A 22 0.91 15.82 -7.93
C VAL A 22 0.25 14.87 -6.92
N VAL A 23 0.81 13.67 -6.73
CA VAL A 23 0.30 12.72 -5.75
C VAL A 23 0.46 13.24 -4.32
N TYR A 24 1.62 13.84 -3.98
CA TYR A 24 1.84 14.42 -2.66
C TYR A 24 0.90 15.59 -2.36
N ASP A 25 0.70 16.48 -3.34
CA ASP A 25 -0.23 17.62 -3.19
C ASP A 25 -1.67 17.12 -2.95
N ALA A 26 -2.10 16.07 -3.66
CA ALA A 26 -3.40 15.47 -3.47
C ALA A 26 -3.56 14.81 -2.08
N VAL A 27 -2.50 14.18 -1.56
CA VAL A 27 -2.52 13.58 -0.21
C VAL A 27 -2.60 14.65 0.88
N GLN A 28 -1.89 15.77 0.73
CA GLN A 28 -1.97 16.89 1.68
C GLN A 28 -3.40 17.45 1.79
N GLY A 29 -4.14 17.50 0.68
CA GLY A 29 -5.55 17.89 0.66
C GLY A 29 -6.51 16.88 1.33
N CYS A 30 -6.03 15.67 1.68
CA CYS A 30 -6.82 14.60 2.28
C CYS A 30 -6.43 14.28 3.74
N GLU A 31 -5.62 15.13 4.38
CA GLU A 31 -5.16 14.87 5.76
C GLU A 31 -6.34 14.73 6.73
N GLY A 32 -6.35 13.65 7.52
CA GLY A 32 -7.43 13.30 8.45
C GLY A 32 -8.66 12.64 7.81
N GLU A 33 -8.81 12.71 6.49
CA GLU A 33 -9.95 12.16 5.76
C GLU A 33 -9.70 10.73 5.29
N THR A 34 -9.91 9.77 6.19
CA THR A 34 -9.60 8.34 5.97
C THR A 34 -10.22 7.75 4.70
N VAL A 35 -11.45 8.15 4.35
CA VAL A 35 -12.13 7.66 3.13
C VAL A 35 -11.47 8.23 1.87
N ALA A 36 -11.06 9.50 1.89
CA ALA A 36 -10.37 10.13 0.77
C ALA A 36 -8.97 9.51 0.56
N LEU A 37 -8.23 9.28 1.64
CA LEU A 37 -6.95 8.57 1.61
C LEU A 37 -7.10 7.14 1.05
N LEU A 38 -8.15 6.42 1.45
CA LEU A 38 -8.43 5.09 0.89
C LEU A 38 -8.77 5.13 -0.60
N ALA A 39 -9.50 6.15 -1.06
CA ALA A 39 -9.79 6.35 -2.49
C ALA A 39 -8.50 6.62 -3.28
N MET A 40 -7.59 7.44 -2.74
CA MET A 40 -6.28 7.70 -3.34
C MET A 40 -5.45 6.41 -3.47
N LEU A 41 -5.36 5.60 -2.42
CA LEU A 41 -4.63 4.33 -2.44
C LEU A 41 -5.21 3.36 -3.49
N ARG A 42 -6.53 3.26 -3.60
CA ARG A 42 -7.19 2.43 -4.62
C ARG A 42 -6.89 2.91 -6.04
N GLN A 43 -6.87 4.21 -6.27
CA GLN A 43 -6.56 4.78 -7.58
C GLN A 43 -5.11 4.50 -7.98
N LEU A 44 -4.15 4.67 -7.05
CA LEU A 44 -2.74 4.33 -7.29
C LEU A 44 -2.56 2.85 -7.60
N GLU A 45 -3.27 1.97 -6.89
CA GLU A 45 -3.22 0.54 -7.20
C GLU A 45 -3.82 0.22 -8.58
N GLN A 46 -4.92 0.87 -8.97
CA GLN A 46 -5.52 0.67 -10.28
C GLN A 46 -4.54 1.06 -11.40
N LEU A 47 -3.91 2.24 -11.30
CA LEU A 47 -2.89 2.69 -12.26
C LEU A 47 -1.71 1.71 -12.33
N HIS A 48 -1.24 1.24 -11.18
CA HIS A 48 -0.18 0.23 -11.13
C HIS A 48 -0.59 -1.07 -11.85
N ARG A 49 -1.81 -1.57 -11.64
CA ARG A 49 -2.31 -2.78 -12.31
C ARG A 49 -2.39 -2.59 -13.82
N GLU A 50 -2.90 -1.45 -14.29
CA GLU A 50 -3.00 -1.15 -15.73
C GLU A 50 -1.62 -1.13 -16.40
N ILE A 51 -0.62 -0.51 -15.77
CA ILE A 51 0.75 -0.49 -16.28
C ILE A 51 1.34 -1.90 -16.28
N ARG A 52 1.17 -2.63 -15.17
CA ARG A 52 1.72 -3.98 -15.00
C ARG A 52 1.14 -4.97 -16.00
N ASP A 53 -0.18 -5.03 -16.10
CA ASP A 53 -0.92 -6.03 -16.90
C ASP A 53 -0.98 -5.64 -18.39
N GLY A 54 -0.70 -4.37 -18.72
CA GLY A 54 -0.58 -3.86 -20.09
C GLY A 54 0.89 -3.73 -20.52
N VAL A 55 1.34 -2.47 -20.64
CA VAL A 55 2.62 -2.11 -21.29
C VAL A 55 3.85 -2.79 -20.66
N PHE A 56 3.86 -3.03 -19.36
CA PHE A 56 4.98 -3.71 -18.70
C PHE A 56 5.04 -5.19 -19.10
N GLN A 57 3.93 -5.92 -19.04
CA GLN A 57 3.85 -7.32 -19.46
C GLN A 57 4.19 -7.49 -20.95
N GLU A 58 3.71 -6.58 -21.81
CA GLU A 58 4.05 -6.56 -23.24
C GLU A 58 5.54 -6.28 -23.49
N SER A 59 6.18 -5.51 -22.60
CA SER A 59 7.60 -5.17 -22.69
C SER A 59 8.56 -6.23 -22.15
N LEU A 60 8.05 -7.35 -21.61
CA LEU A 60 8.90 -8.37 -20.98
C LEU A 60 9.92 -8.96 -21.96
N PRO A 61 11.19 -9.11 -21.56
CA PRO A 61 12.21 -9.67 -22.43
C PRO A 61 11.89 -11.12 -22.80
N VAL A 62 11.82 -11.42 -24.10
CA VAL A 62 11.71 -12.79 -24.61
C VAL A 62 13.02 -13.58 -24.43
N ASN A 63 14.15 -12.88 -24.30
CA ASN A 63 15.45 -13.50 -24.07
C ASN A 63 15.60 -13.86 -22.58
N ARG A 64 15.81 -15.15 -22.29
CA ARG A 64 15.96 -15.66 -20.92
C ARG A 64 17.02 -14.92 -20.10
N ARG A 65 18.17 -14.55 -20.68
CA ARG A 65 19.23 -13.85 -19.93
C ARG A 65 18.80 -12.44 -19.52
N GLN A 66 18.13 -11.72 -20.41
CA GLN A 66 17.58 -10.39 -20.10
C GLN A 66 16.44 -10.49 -19.09
N LEU A 67 15.60 -11.51 -19.22
CA LEU A 67 14.55 -11.79 -18.23
C LEU A 67 15.14 -12.08 -16.85
N TYR A 68 16.21 -12.88 -16.75
CA TYR A 68 16.90 -13.12 -15.48
C TYR A 68 17.53 -11.86 -14.90
N SER A 69 18.08 -10.97 -15.73
CA SER A 69 18.59 -9.68 -15.26
C SER A 69 17.46 -8.85 -14.65
N LEU A 70 16.35 -8.71 -15.39
CA LEU A 70 15.17 -7.98 -14.94
C LEU A 70 14.60 -8.57 -13.64
N LEU A 71 14.48 -9.89 -13.55
CA LEU A 71 14.00 -10.58 -12.35
C LEU A 71 14.89 -10.29 -11.14
N LYS A 72 16.22 -10.32 -11.32
CA LYS A 72 17.17 -10.03 -10.25
C LYS A 72 17.08 -8.57 -9.80
N ASP A 73 16.90 -7.64 -10.72
CA ASP A 73 16.73 -6.22 -10.42
C ASP A 73 15.44 -6.02 -9.59
N ILE A 74 14.33 -6.63 -10.02
CA ILE A 74 13.04 -6.62 -9.31
C ILE A 74 13.16 -7.23 -7.90
N GLU A 75 13.83 -8.37 -7.75
CA GLU A 75 14.04 -9.00 -6.43
C GLU A 75 14.87 -8.12 -5.49
N SER A 76 15.81 -7.34 -6.01
CA SER A 76 16.67 -6.47 -5.20
C SER A 76 15.96 -5.25 -4.64
N GLU A 77 14.90 -4.78 -5.30
CA GLU A 77 14.13 -3.58 -4.92
C GLU A 77 12.85 -3.89 -4.13
N GLY A 78 12.51 -5.17 -3.90
CA GLY A 78 11.37 -5.56 -3.05
C GLY A 78 10.35 -6.52 -3.67
N GLY A 79 10.66 -7.14 -4.81
CA GLY A 79 9.87 -8.24 -5.38
C GLY A 79 8.99 -7.85 -6.58
N TRP A 80 8.30 -8.86 -7.14
CA TRP A 80 7.52 -8.79 -8.39
C TRP A 80 6.38 -7.77 -8.30
N PRO A 81 6.10 -6.96 -9.34
CA PRO A 81 5.35 -5.69 -9.28
C PRO A 81 4.08 -5.81 -8.47
N TYR A 82 4.18 -5.36 -7.22
CA TYR A 82 3.11 -5.33 -6.24
C TYR A 82 3.35 -4.16 -5.31
N ILE A 83 2.33 -3.32 -5.16
CA ILE A 83 2.29 -2.32 -4.09
C ILE A 83 1.84 -3.05 -2.83
N GLU A 84 2.66 -3.02 -1.77
CA GLU A 84 2.32 -3.67 -0.52
C GLU A 84 1.01 -3.09 0.06
N ARG A 85 0.03 -3.96 0.32
CA ARG A 85 -1.24 -3.57 0.93
C ARG A 85 -1.12 -3.63 2.45
N MET A 86 -1.59 -2.59 3.13
CA MET A 86 -1.71 -2.63 4.58
C MET A 86 -2.61 -3.80 4.99
N ARG A 87 -2.09 -4.67 5.87
CA ARG A 87 -2.89 -5.79 6.39
C ARG A 87 -4.01 -5.20 7.26
N LEU A 88 -5.25 -5.66 7.03
CA LEU A 88 -6.39 -5.25 7.85
C LEU A 88 -6.12 -5.46 9.35
N GLN A 89 -5.39 -6.50 9.74
CA GLN A 89 -4.99 -6.71 11.13
C GLN A 89 -4.11 -5.58 11.68
N ALA A 90 -3.17 -5.07 10.88
CA ALA A 90 -2.33 -3.93 11.26
C ALA A 90 -3.13 -2.63 11.32
N PHE A 91 -4.15 -2.47 10.47
CA PHE A 91 -5.11 -1.36 10.57
C PHE A 91 -5.92 -1.44 11.87
N LEU A 92 -6.50 -2.60 12.16
CA LEU A 92 -7.37 -2.82 13.31
C LEU A 92 -6.61 -2.69 14.63
N ALA A 93 -5.31 -3.00 14.66
CA ALA A 93 -4.46 -2.78 15.83
C ALA A 93 -4.34 -1.30 16.25
N ASN A 94 -4.58 -0.37 15.32
CA ASN A 94 -4.56 1.08 15.58
C ASN A 94 -5.95 1.65 15.88
N LEU A 95 -7.02 0.84 15.85
CA LEU A 95 -8.33 1.29 16.31
C LEU A 95 -8.28 1.45 17.83
N PRO A 96 -8.73 2.60 18.38
CA PRO A 96 -8.88 2.73 19.81
C PRO A 96 -9.81 1.63 20.30
N GLN A 97 -9.31 0.78 21.20
CA GLN A 97 -10.11 -0.25 21.83
C GLN A 97 -11.18 0.47 22.67
N GLU A 98 -12.43 0.47 22.21
CA GLU A 98 -13.54 0.90 23.03
C GLU A 98 -13.52 0.03 24.29
N ALA A 99 -13.26 0.64 25.44
CA ALA A 99 -13.35 -0.02 26.73
C ALA A 99 -14.82 -0.38 26.96
N SER A 100 -15.22 -1.60 26.59
CA SER A 100 -16.49 -2.17 27.02
C SER A 100 -16.47 -2.26 28.55
N PRO A 101 -17.37 -1.57 29.28
CA PRO A 101 -17.45 -1.64 30.72
C PRO A 101 -18.34 -2.82 31.16
N GLU A 102 -18.23 -3.98 30.52
CA GLU A 102 -19.06 -5.15 30.84
C GLU A 102 -18.22 -6.42 30.92
N ASN A 103 -17.34 -6.46 31.93
CA ASN A 103 -16.89 -7.71 32.54
C ASN A 103 -16.91 -7.63 34.08
N SER A 104 -17.81 -6.79 34.61
CA SER A 104 -18.02 -6.62 36.05
C SER A 104 -19.40 -7.13 36.47
N ARG A 105 -19.76 -8.35 36.06
CA ARG A 105 -20.89 -9.09 36.65
C ARG A 105 -20.49 -10.54 36.78
N GLU A 106 -20.75 -11.08 37.98
CA GLU A 106 -20.24 -12.35 38.53
C GLU A 106 -18.77 -12.22 38.95
N VAL A 107 -18.44 -11.93 40.20
CA VAL A 107 -18.87 -12.63 41.42
C VAL A 107 -18.83 -11.64 42.59
N LEU A 108 -19.98 -11.05 42.95
CA LEU A 108 -20.15 -10.43 44.27
C LEU A 108 -20.95 -11.39 45.13
N GLU A 109 -20.27 -11.92 46.16
CA GLU A 109 -20.79 -12.20 47.50
C GLU A 109 -21.98 -13.18 47.56
N SER A 110 -21.79 -14.46 47.91
CA SER A 110 -21.43 -14.90 49.27
C SER A 110 -21.99 -13.98 50.36
N ASP A 111 -23.32 -13.87 50.50
CA ASP A 111 -24.04 -13.98 51.78
C ASP A 111 -25.51 -13.55 51.60
N ARG A 112 -26.44 -14.49 51.77
CA ARG A 112 -27.74 -14.27 52.42
C ARG A 112 -28.48 -15.60 52.59
N SER A 113 -28.16 -16.23 53.71
CA SER A 113 -29.00 -17.15 54.48
C SER A 113 -30.47 -16.74 54.49
N PHE A 114 -31.39 -17.70 54.34
CA PHE A 114 -32.73 -17.80 54.96
C PHE A 114 -33.24 -19.21 54.60
N ALA A 115 -33.17 -20.22 55.48
CA ALA A 115 -34.10 -20.50 56.58
C ALA A 115 -35.57 -20.52 56.14
N ASP A 116 -36.07 -21.71 55.75
CA ASP A 116 -37.31 -22.33 56.24
C ASP A 116 -37.30 -23.84 55.90
#